data_AF-A0AAP4D372-F1
#
_entry.id   AF-A0AAP4D372-F1
#
_cell.length_a   1.000
_cell.length_b   1.000
_cell.length_c   1.000
_cell.angle_alpha   90.00
_cell.angle_beta   90.00
_cell.angle_gamma   90.00
#
_symmetry.space_group_name_H-M   'P 1'
#
loop_
_entity.id
_entity.type
_entity.pdbx_description
1 polymer ?
#
loop_
_entity_poly.entity_id
_entity_poly.type
_entity_poly.pdbx_seq_one_letter_code
_entity_poly.pdbx_strand_id
1 'polypeptide(L)'
;MNFGLALEAVKQGAKIARSGWNGANQFVLKAGGYTVSEARPGSDYERAGITGEFTIAPHLDLKNAQGIMQPGWVPSQGDLFADDWHVIGLASQNFPPHQARVIEELDQLRDRLSKLTAFIEGNPVFAGLDANEKGRLILQAEAMTDYANVLASRIANFK
;
A
#
# COMPACT_ATOMS: atom_id res chain seq x y z
N MET A 1 -3.63 2.44 -9.64
CA MET A 1 -2.58 3.45 -9.94
C MET A 1 -1.45 2.76 -10.70
N ASN A 2 -0.67 3.48 -11.50
CA ASN A 2 0.48 2.88 -12.20
C ASN A 2 1.63 2.55 -11.24
N PHE A 3 2.59 1.72 -11.68
CA PHE A 3 3.73 1.33 -10.86
C PHE A 3 4.57 2.52 -10.39
N GLY A 4 4.76 3.55 -11.21
CA GLY A 4 5.55 4.74 -10.85
C GLY A 4 4.99 5.44 -9.61
N LEU A 5 3.68 5.64 -9.56
CA LEU A 5 2.99 6.22 -8.40
C LEU A 5 3.07 5.30 -7.17
N ALA A 6 2.93 3.99 -7.36
CA ALA A 6 3.09 3.02 -6.29
C ALA A 6 4.52 3.03 -5.71
N LEU A 7 5.53 3.16 -6.58
CA LEU A 7 6.92 3.25 -6.19
C LEU A 7 7.20 4.53 -5.37
N GLU A 8 6.61 5.66 -5.75
CA GLU A 8 6.72 6.88 -4.93
C GLU A 8 6.04 6.72 -3.56
N ALA A 9 4.90 6.05 -3.50
CA ALA A 9 4.24 5.76 -2.22
C ALA A 9 5.07 4.83 -1.32
N VAL A 10 5.64 3.74 -1.86
CA VAL A 10 6.45 2.80 -1.06
C VAL A 10 7.77 3.44 -0.60
N LYS A 11 8.34 4.37 -1.38
CA LYS A 11 9.51 5.17 -0.96
C LYS A 11 9.21 6.00 0.29
N GLN A 12 7.97 6.45 0.44
CA GLN A 12 7.44 7.19 1.60
C GLN A 12 6.99 6.28 2.75
N GLY A 13 7.22 4.96 2.66
CA GLY A 13 6.90 4.00 3.73
C GLY A 13 5.49 3.43 3.68
N ALA A 14 4.73 3.70 2.60
CA ALA A 14 3.48 2.98 2.37
C ALA A 14 3.74 1.51 2.06
N LYS A 15 2.75 0.65 2.28
CA LYS A 15 2.70 -0.66 1.63
C LYS A 15 1.92 -0.54 0.34
N ILE A 16 2.32 -1.24 -0.70
CA ILE A 16 1.63 -1.25 -1.99
C ILE A 16 1.24 -2.66 -2.38
N ALA A 17 0.16 -2.79 -3.13
CA ALA A 17 -0.31 -4.08 -3.63
C ALA A 17 -1.01 -3.92 -4.97
N ARG A 18 -1.20 -5.05 -5.66
CA ARG A 18 -1.95 -5.12 -6.91
C ARG A 18 -3.24 -5.90 -6.71
N SER A 19 -4.31 -5.41 -7.32
CA SER A 19 -5.60 -6.12 -7.32
C SER A 19 -5.56 -7.40 -8.19
N GLY A 20 -4.71 -7.45 -9.20
CA GLY A 20 -4.56 -8.57 -10.14
C GLY A 20 -3.54 -9.64 -9.72
N TRP A 21 -2.99 -9.57 -8.51
CA TRP A 21 -2.14 -10.64 -7.99
C TRP A 21 -2.96 -11.90 -7.66
N ASN A 22 -2.29 -13.06 -7.74
CA ASN A 22 -2.88 -14.41 -7.64
C ASN A 22 -3.32 -14.85 -6.22
N GLY A 23 -3.52 -13.92 -5.30
CA GLY A 23 -3.87 -14.23 -3.91
C GLY A 23 -4.05 -12.99 -3.06
N ALA A 24 -4.88 -13.12 -2.03
CA ALA A 24 -5.18 -12.03 -1.10
C ALA A 24 -4.00 -11.74 -0.16
N ASN A 25 -4.01 -10.55 0.46
CA ASN A 25 -3.07 -10.12 1.50
C ASN A 25 -1.59 -10.03 1.09
N GLN A 26 -1.33 -9.99 -0.22
CA GLN A 26 0.00 -9.71 -0.76
C GLN A 26 0.29 -8.22 -0.73
N PHE A 27 1.51 -7.84 -0.34
CA PHE A 27 1.94 -6.44 -0.39
C PHE A 27 3.46 -6.34 -0.51
N VAL A 28 3.92 -5.22 -1.05
CA VAL A 28 5.31 -4.80 -1.09
C VAL A 28 5.53 -3.66 -0.09
N LEU A 29 6.65 -3.69 0.61
CA LEU A 29 7.11 -2.61 1.48
C LEU A 29 8.56 -2.25 1.17
N LYS A 30 9.00 -1.09 1.64
CA LYS A 30 10.41 -0.68 1.64
C LYS A 30 11.07 -1.09 2.95
N ALA A 31 12.08 -1.95 2.88
CA ALA A 31 13.04 -2.13 3.95
C ALA A 31 14.06 -0.98 3.88
N GLY A 32 14.14 -0.17 4.94
CA GLY A 32 14.92 1.08 4.97
C GLY A 32 16.45 0.93 4.92
N GLY A 33 16.96 -0.29 4.81
CA GLY A 33 18.37 -0.61 5.00
C GLY A 33 18.78 -0.51 6.47
N TYR A 34 19.82 -1.24 6.85
CA TYR A 34 20.35 -1.21 8.23
C TYR A 34 21.78 -1.75 8.27
N THR A 35 22.53 -1.28 9.25
CA THR A 35 23.86 -1.79 9.57
C THR A 35 23.74 -2.91 10.60
N VAL A 36 24.44 -4.00 10.32
CA VAL A 36 24.55 -5.16 11.19
C VAL A 36 25.97 -5.18 11.73
N SER A 37 26.11 -5.04 13.04
CA SER A 37 27.43 -4.98 13.70
C SER A 37 28.24 -6.27 13.54
N GLU A 38 27.56 -7.41 13.49
CA GLU A 38 28.16 -8.72 13.24
C GLU A 38 27.10 -9.70 12.70
N ALA A 39 27.52 -10.61 11.82
CA ALA A 39 26.64 -11.64 11.30
C ALA A 39 26.05 -12.48 12.43
N ARG A 40 24.75 -12.77 12.36
CA ARG A 40 24.10 -13.63 13.34
C ARG A 40 24.72 -15.04 13.29
N PRO A 41 25.04 -15.67 14.44
CA PRO A 41 25.51 -17.06 14.46
C PRO A 41 24.53 -18.01 13.76
N GLY A 42 25.05 -18.89 12.92
CA GLY A 42 24.30 -19.82 12.09
C GLY A 42 23.55 -19.19 10.93
N SER A 43 23.77 -17.90 10.62
CA SER A 43 23.18 -17.26 9.44
C SER A 43 23.90 -17.64 8.15
N ASP A 44 23.24 -17.42 7.00
CA ASP A 44 23.90 -17.56 5.70
C ASP A 44 25.04 -16.55 5.51
N TYR A 45 24.97 -15.38 6.16
CA TYR A 45 26.04 -14.40 6.17
C TYR A 45 27.31 -14.95 6.84
N GLU A 46 27.18 -15.56 8.03
CA GLU A 46 28.31 -16.18 8.72
C GLU A 46 28.86 -17.38 7.90
N ARG A 47 27.98 -18.24 7.39
CA ARG A 47 28.39 -19.38 6.53
C ARG A 47 29.12 -18.94 5.26
N ALA A 48 28.80 -17.76 4.74
CA ALA A 48 29.49 -17.15 3.60
C ALA A 48 30.82 -16.47 3.99
N GLY A 49 31.21 -16.49 5.26
CA GLY A 49 32.45 -15.89 5.75
C GLY A 49 32.39 -14.38 5.94
N ILE A 50 31.20 -13.79 6.01
CA ILE A 50 31.03 -12.36 6.29
C ILE A 50 31.29 -12.14 7.78
N THR A 51 32.36 -11.41 8.08
CA THR A 51 32.82 -11.12 9.44
C THR A 51 32.84 -9.62 9.70
N GLY A 52 32.56 -9.21 10.94
CA GLY A 52 32.51 -7.81 11.33
C GLY A 52 31.26 -7.09 10.82
N GLU A 53 31.32 -5.77 10.84
CA GLU A 53 30.19 -4.91 10.50
C GLU A 53 29.93 -4.90 8.97
N PHE A 54 28.66 -4.99 8.59
CA PHE A 54 28.24 -4.82 7.20
C PHE A 54 26.89 -4.12 7.10
N THR A 55 26.62 -3.53 5.95
CA THR A 55 25.39 -2.78 5.70
C THR A 55 24.53 -3.50 4.68
N ILE A 56 23.26 -3.70 5.02
CA ILE A 56 22.21 -4.11 4.08
C ILE A 56 21.59 -2.85 3.49
N ALA A 57 21.71 -2.68 2.17
CA ALA A 57 21.15 -1.53 1.46
C ALA A 57 19.61 -1.52 1.51
N PRO A 58 18.96 -0.34 1.35
CA PRO A 58 17.51 -0.27 1.23
C PRO A 58 17.01 -1.09 0.04
N HIS A 59 15.91 -1.81 0.22
CA HIS A 59 15.35 -2.72 -0.78
C HIS A 59 13.82 -2.87 -0.63
N LEU A 60 13.19 -3.54 -1.58
CA LEU A 60 11.77 -3.88 -1.52
C LEU A 60 11.61 -5.31 -1.06
N ASP A 61 10.62 -5.54 -0.21
CA ASP A 61 10.23 -6.87 0.25
C ASP A 61 8.79 -7.15 -0.17
N LEU A 62 8.55 -8.35 -0.68
CA LEU A 62 7.20 -8.84 -0.96
C LEU A 62 6.76 -9.78 0.16
N LYS A 63 5.57 -9.57 0.72
CA LYS A 63 4.84 -10.64 1.41
C LYS A 63 3.97 -11.37 0.39
N ASN A 64 4.23 -12.65 0.17
CA ASN A 64 3.48 -13.46 -0.79
C ASN A 64 2.12 -13.93 -0.21
N ALA A 65 1.32 -14.60 -1.03
CA ALA A 65 -0.03 -15.07 -0.66
C ALA A 65 -0.02 -16.09 0.50
N GLN A 66 1.10 -16.80 0.70
CA GLN A 66 1.30 -17.73 1.81
C GLN A 66 1.74 -17.02 3.10
N GLY A 67 1.90 -15.71 3.05
CA GLY A 67 2.36 -14.89 4.16
C GLY A 67 3.86 -14.92 4.42
N ILE A 68 4.64 -15.49 3.51
CA ILE A 68 6.10 -15.58 3.59
C ILE A 68 6.70 -14.28 3.05
N MET A 69 7.67 -13.74 3.78
CA MET A 69 8.45 -12.58 3.35
C MET A 69 9.51 -13.01 2.32
N GLN A 70 9.61 -12.25 1.24
CA GLN A 70 10.58 -12.41 0.16
C GLN A 70 11.43 -11.13 0.10
N PRO A 71 12.54 -11.08 0.86
CA PRO A 71 13.41 -9.91 0.86
C PRO A 71 14.10 -9.71 -0.48
N GLY A 72 14.23 -8.46 -0.91
CA GLY A 72 14.89 -8.12 -2.18
C GLY A 72 14.02 -8.45 -3.41
N TRP A 73 12.71 -8.30 -3.28
CA TRP A 73 11.78 -8.47 -4.39
C TRP A 73 12.07 -7.51 -5.54
N VAL A 74 12.09 -8.06 -6.76
CA VAL A 74 12.26 -7.33 -8.00
C VAL A 74 10.94 -7.34 -8.76
N PRO A 75 10.37 -6.18 -9.14
CA PRO A 75 9.15 -6.13 -9.93
C PRO A 75 9.37 -6.80 -11.29
N SER A 76 8.45 -7.69 -11.68
CA SER A 76 8.45 -8.27 -13.01
C SER A 76 8.03 -7.24 -14.06
N GLN A 77 8.26 -7.53 -15.35
CA GLN A 77 7.72 -6.69 -16.43
C GLN A 77 6.20 -6.50 -16.30
N GLY A 78 5.48 -7.54 -15.87
CA GLY A 78 4.04 -7.46 -15.63
C GLY A 78 3.65 -6.59 -14.45
N ASP A 79 4.53 -6.41 -13.45
CA ASP A 79 4.33 -5.48 -12.34
C ASP A 79 4.59 -4.03 -12.77
N LEU A 80 5.65 -3.82 -13.56
CA LEU A 80 6.05 -2.50 -14.07
C LEU A 80 4.98 -1.87 -14.97
N PHE A 81 4.33 -2.67 -15.82
CA PHE A 81 3.29 -2.19 -16.75
C PHE A 81 1.87 -2.21 -16.17
N ALA A 82 1.71 -2.56 -14.89
CA ALA A 82 0.38 -2.66 -14.31
C ALA A 82 -0.16 -1.29 -13.82
N ASP A 83 -1.47 -1.11 -13.97
CA ASP A 83 -2.21 0.08 -13.55
C ASP A 83 -3.15 -0.17 -12.35
N ASP A 84 -3.13 -1.38 -11.81
CA ASP A 84 -4.00 -1.88 -10.74
C ASP A 84 -3.37 -1.78 -9.33
N TRP A 85 -2.34 -0.95 -9.16
CA TRP A 85 -1.71 -0.74 -7.87
C TRP A 85 -2.58 0.08 -6.92
N HIS A 86 -2.50 -0.22 -5.63
CA HIS A 86 -3.12 0.52 -4.54
C HIS A 86 -2.23 0.48 -3.29
N VAL A 87 -2.41 1.44 -2.39
CA VAL A 87 -1.70 1.48 -1.09
C VAL A 87 -2.50 0.69 -0.06
N ILE A 88 -1.86 -0.18 0.71
CA ILE A 88 -2.46 -0.94 1.82
C ILE A 88 -1.97 -0.33 3.14
N GLY A 89 -2.70 0.65 3.67
CA GLY A 89 -2.34 1.35 4.89
C GLY A 89 -1.05 2.18 4.76
N LEU A 90 -1.13 3.46 5.13
CA LEU A 90 0.07 4.18 5.52
C LEU A 90 0.45 3.63 6.90
N ALA A 91 1.72 3.30 7.12
CA ALA A 91 2.14 2.73 8.40
C ALA A 91 1.87 3.77 9.52
N SER A 92 0.77 3.59 10.26
CA SER A 92 0.41 4.36 11.45
C SER A 92 1.41 4.17 12.61
N GLN A 93 2.35 3.22 12.48
CA GLN A 93 3.20 2.77 13.58
C GLN A 93 4.28 3.76 14.02
N ASN A 94 4.58 4.80 13.23
CA ASN A 94 5.58 5.82 13.56
C ASN A 94 5.00 7.22 13.78
N PHE A 95 3.68 7.36 13.84
CA PHE A 95 3.02 8.65 14.00
C PHE A 95 2.36 8.79 15.38
N PRO A 96 2.42 9.97 16.02
CA PRO A 96 1.62 10.29 17.20
C PRO A 96 0.15 9.88 17.03
N PRO A 97 -0.57 9.48 18.11
CA PRO A 97 -1.92 8.91 18.01
C PRO A 97 -2.91 9.74 17.18
N HIS A 98 -2.84 11.07 17.24
CA HIS A 98 -3.72 11.96 16.48
C HIS A 98 -3.43 11.95 14.97
N GLN A 99 -2.17 11.76 14.56
CA GLN A 99 -1.77 11.61 13.15
C GLN A 99 -2.06 10.19 12.64
N ALA A 100 -1.77 9.18 13.46
CA ALA A 100 -2.15 7.79 13.17
C ALA A 100 -3.66 7.65 12.93
N ARG A 101 -4.48 8.38 13.68
CA ARG A 101 -5.94 8.40 13.49
C ARG A 101 -6.35 8.92 12.11
N VAL A 102 -5.69 9.97 11.61
CA VAL A 102 -5.98 10.55 10.30
C VAL A 102 -5.58 9.60 9.16
N ILE A 103 -4.47 8.89 9.35
CA ILE A 103 -4.03 7.84 8.45
C ILE A 103 -5.07 6.71 8.36
N GLU A 104 -5.51 6.21 9.51
CA GLU A 104 -6.53 5.16 9.59
C GLU A 104 -7.85 5.61 8.96
N GLU A 105 -8.22 6.87 9.18
CA GLU A 105 -9.43 7.45 8.60
C GLU A 105 -9.37 7.50 7.07
N LEU A 106 -8.23 7.88 6.48
CA LEU A 106 -8.05 7.85 5.03
C LEU A 106 -8.15 6.43 4.48
N ASP A 107 -7.57 5.45 5.18
CA ASP A 107 -7.61 4.04 4.77
C ASP A 107 -9.05 3.51 4.76
N GLN A 108 -9.80 3.72 5.85
CA GLN A 108 -11.21 3.35 5.95
C GLN A 108 -12.08 4.04 4.90
N LEU A 109 -11.81 5.33 4.62
CA LEU A 109 -12.55 6.08 3.63
C LEU A 109 -12.28 5.56 2.21
N ARG A 110 -11.02 5.24 1.87
CA ARG A 110 -10.66 4.68 0.56
C ARG A 110 -11.26 3.30 0.34
N ASP A 111 -11.29 2.44 1.36
CA ASP A 111 -11.98 1.14 1.29
C ASP A 111 -13.48 1.30 1.02
N ARG A 112 -14.16 2.21 1.74
CA ARG A 112 -15.58 2.50 1.52
C ARG A 112 -15.84 3.08 0.13
N LEU A 113 -14.99 3.99 -0.32
CA LEU A 113 -15.09 4.61 -1.65
C LEU A 113 -14.94 3.55 -2.75
N SER A 114 -13.93 2.68 -2.64
CA SER A 114 -13.72 1.59 -3.60
C SER A 114 -14.95 0.67 -3.73
N LYS A 115 -15.57 0.31 -2.61
CA LYS A 115 -16.81 -0.51 -2.60
C LYS A 115 -17.99 0.21 -3.24
N LEU A 116 -18.16 1.50 -2.95
CA LEU A 116 -19.23 2.32 -3.53
C LEU A 116 -19.03 2.48 -5.05
N THR A 117 -17.83 2.81 -5.49
CA THR A 117 -17.50 2.95 -6.91
C THR A 117 -17.70 1.63 -7.66
N ALA A 118 -17.26 0.49 -7.09
CA ALA A 118 -17.49 -0.82 -7.68
C ALA A 118 -18.99 -1.16 -7.81
N PHE A 119 -19.82 -0.72 -6.85
CA PHE A 119 -21.27 -0.85 -6.94
C PHE A 119 -21.85 0.02 -8.07
N ILE A 120 -21.43 1.28 -8.17
CA ILE A 120 -21.89 2.23 -9.19
C ILE A 120 -21.51 1.78 -10.60
N GLU A 121 -20.28 1.31 -10.79
CA GLU A 121 -19.72 1.01 -12.12
C GLU A 121 -20.07 -0.39 -12.62
N GLY A 122 -20.21 -1.37 -11.71
CA GLY A 122 -20.23 -2.78 -12.07
C GLY A 122 -21.45 -3.58 -11.62
N ASN A 123 -22.31 -3.03 -10.74
CA ASN A 123 -23.42 -3.79 -10.18
C ASN A 123 -24.73 -3.60 -10.97
N PRO A 124 -25.37 -4.67 -11.49
CA PRO A 124 -26.65 -4.55 -12.22
C PRO A 124 -27.78 -3.92 -11.40
N VAL A 125 -27.74 -4.02 -10.07
CA VAL A 125 -28.73 -3.39 -9.19
C VAL A 125 -28.70 -1.88 -9.35
N PHE A 126 -27.51 -1.28 -9.51
CA PHE A 126 -27.38 0.16 -9.71
C PHE A 126 -28.15 0.62 -10.94
N ALA A 127 -28.10 -0.14 -12.05
CA ALA A 127 -28.84 0.18 -13.27
C ALA A 127 -30.37 0.23 -13.06
N GLY A 128 -30.89 -0.55 -12.13
CA GLY A 128 -32.31 -0.59 -11.77
C GLY A 128 -32.79 0.51 -10.82
N LEU A 129 -31.88 1.30 -10.22
CA LEU A 129 -32.24 2.38 -9.30
C LEU A 129 -32.86 3.58 -10.04
N ASP A 130 -33.69 4.33 -9.32
CA ASP A 130 -34.23 5.60 -9.81
C ASP A 130 -33.13 6.67 -9.98
N ALA A 131 -33.41 7.66 -10.82
CA ALA A 131 -32.42 8.68 -11.17
C ALA A 131 -31.94 9.50 -9.96
N ASN A 132 -32.80 9.75 -8.97
CA ASN A 132 -32.42 10.51 -7.79
C ASN A 132 -31.49 9.70 -6.88
N GLU A 133 -31.74 8.41 -6.70
CA GLU A 133 -30.87 7.54 -5.93
C GLU A 133 -29.50 7.35 -6.59
N LYS A 134 -29.46 7.15 -7.91
CA LYS A 134 -28.20 7.15 -8.68
C LYS A 134 -27.41 8.43 -8.46
N GLY A 135 -28.08 9.58 -8.56
CA GLY A 135 -27.48 10.88 -8.33
C GLY A 135 -26.91 11.03 -6.91
N ARG A 136 -27.62 10.55 -5.88
CA ARG A 136 -27.14 10.57 -4.48
C ARG A 136 -25.90 9.71 -4.28
N LEU A 137 -25.86 8.50 -4.85
CA LEU A 137 -24.71 7.61 -4.74
C LEU A 137 -23.47 8.17 -5.45
N ILE A 138 -23.65 8.81 -6.61
CA ILE A 138 -22.57 9.49 -7.34
C ILE A 138 -22.06 10.69 -6.52
N LEU A 139 -22.96 11.55 -6.04
CA LEU A 139 -22.58 12.69 -5.18
C LEU A 139 -21.87 12.24 -3.89
N GLN A 140 -22.29 11.12 -3.32
CA GLN A 140 -21.60 10.52 -2.17
C GLN A 140 -20.17 10.11 -2.54
N ALA A 141 -19.95 9.44 -3.67
CA ALA A 141 -18.63 9.05 -4.13
C ALA A 141 -17.72 10.26 -4.42
N GLU A 142 -18.28 11.33 -5.01
CA GLU A 142 -17.58 12.61 -5.23
C GLU A 142 -17.15 13.25 -3.90
N ALA A 143 -18.08 13.40 -2.95
CA ALA A 143 -17.77 13.98 -1.63
C ALA A 143 -16.74 13.16 -0.85
N MET A 144 -16.81 11.82 -0.94
CA MET A 144 -15.82 10.92 -0.34
C MET A 144 -14.44 11.06 -1.00
N THR A 145 -14.39 11.29 -2.32
CA THR A 145 -13.15 11.54 -3.07
C THR A 145 -12.51 12.85 -2.62
N ASP A 146 -13.28 13.93 -2.53
CA ASP A 146 -12.81 15.22 -2.02
C ASP A 146 -12.28 15.10 -0.59
N TYR A 147 -13.01 14.38 0.27
CA TYR A 147 -12.55 14.17 1.64
C TYR A 147 -11.24 13.36 1.69
N ALA A 148 -11.12 12.31 0.88
CA ALA A 148 -9.89 11.53 0.79
C ALA A 148 -8.69 12.39 0.32
N ASN A 149 -8.91 13.32 -0.61
CA ASN A 149 -7.89 14.26 -1.07
C ASN A 149 -7.43 15.20 0.06
N VAL A 150 -8.37 15.70 0.87
CA VAL A 150 -8.05 16.52 2.05
C VAL A 150 -7.22 15.73 3.07
N LEU A 151 -7.63 14.51 3.41
CA LEU A 151 -6.89 13.66 4.35
C LEU A 151 -5.49 13.31 3.82
N ALA A 152 -5.36 12.99 2.53
CA ALA A 152 -4.07 12.73 1.90
C ALA A 152 -3.14 13.96 1.96
N SER A 153 -3.68 15.16 1.71
CA SER A 153 -2.94 16.41 1.86
C SER A 153 -2.48 16.64 3.29
N ARG A 154 -3.32 16.36 4.30
CA ARG A 154 -2.93 16.46 5.72
C ARG A 154 -1.78 15.53 6.06
N ILE A 155 -1.86 14.27 5.63
CA ILE A 155 -0.84 13.24 5.88
C ILE A 155 0.49 13.61 5.24
N ALA A 156 0.47 14.17 4.02
CA ALA A 156 1.68 14.64 3.34
C ALA A 156 2.43 15.76 4.10
N ASN A 157 1.77 16.40 5.08
CA ASN A 157 2.32 17.47 5.90
C ASN A 157 2.62 17.03 7.35
N PHE A 158 2.53 15.74 7.68
CA PHE A 158 2.94 15.23 9.00
C PHE A 158 4.46 15.35 9.17
N LYS A 159 4.88 15.69 10.38
CA LYS A 159 6.28 15.84 10.80
C LYS A 159 6.63 14.81 11.85
#